data_AF-A0A9D2Q232-F1
#
_entry.id   AF-A0A9D2Q232-F1
#
_cell.length_a   1.000
_cell.length_b   1.000
_cell.length_c   1.000
_cell.angle_alpha   90.00
_cell.angle_beta   90.00
_cell.angle_gamma   90.00
#
_symmetry.space_group_name_H-M   'P 1'
#
loop_
_entity.id
_entity.type
_entity.pdbx_description
1 polymer ?
#
loop_
_entity_poly.entity_id
_entity_poly.type
_entity_poly.pdbx_seq_one_letter_code
_entity_poly.pdbx_strand_id
1 'polypeptide(L)'
;ISLGYFRQRLSAQGGTGSSTMPHKVNPIRFENAEANLEISGALLDVLSQTLVTSRLQRDLTDSTTQRNVGPALGHSLLAIANIRKGLAGLDVDADAMAADLEGNWEVLGEAVQSVMRTLGVQGHEGLDNPYERLKELTRGQRVDGAGMREFISSLGLPEAEQERLLALTPQTYVGLAARLVGHLDDARG
;
A
#
# COMPACT_ATOMS: atom_id res chain seq x y z
N ILE A 1 -3.92 0.20 13.00
CA ILE A 1 -2.89 0.71 12.06
C ILE A 1 -3.39 0.48 10.64
N SER A 2 -3.07 1.35 9.69
CA SER A 2 -3.49 1.20 8.28
C SER A 2 -5.01 1.01 8.17
N LEU A 3 -5.77 2.03 8.57
CA LEU A 3 -7.25 2.03 8.55
C LEU A 3 -7.96 0.94 9.40
N GLY A 4 -7.20 0.13 10.15
CA GLY A 4 -7.75 -0.98 10.93
C GLY A 4 -7.29 -2.35 10.44
N TYR A 5 -6.61 -2.44 9.29
CA TYR A 5 -6.12 -3.71 8.73
C TYR A 5 -5.08 -4.41 9.59
N PHE A 6 -4.39 -3.67 10.47
CA PHE A 6 -3.52 -4.27 11.47
C PHE A 6 -3.90 -3.86 12.88
N ARG A 7 -4.02 -4.88 13.73
CA ARG A 7 -4.09 -4.80 15.18
C ARG A 7 -2.66 -4.86 15.75
N GLN A 8 -2.48 -4.30 16.96
CA GLN A 8 -1.18 -4.32 17.65
C GLN A 8 -1.27 -5.19 18.90
N ARG A 9 -0.38 -6.17 19.02
CA ARG A 9 -0.26 -6.98 20.24
C ARG A 9 0.43 -6.15 21.32
N LEU A 10 -0.33 -5.69 22.31
CA LEU A 10 0.17 -4.87 23.42
C LEU A 10 1.31 -5.54 24.21
N SER A 11 1.29 -6.87 24.31
CA SER A 11 2.35 -7.65 24.97
C SER A 11 3.72 -7.51 24.30
N ALA A 12 3.77 -7.31 22.98
CA ALA A 12 5.01 -7.09 22.23
C ALA A 12 5.59 -5.67 22.41
N GLN A 13 4.84 -4.75 23.04
CA GLN A 13 5.23 -3.34 23.17
C GLN A 13 5.83 -2.98 24.52
N GLY A 14 5.66 -3.81 25.55
CA GLY A 14 6.32 -3.64 26.84
C GLY A 14 5.76 -2.51 27.72
N GLY A 15 4.50 -2.09 27.53
CA GLY A 15 3.91 -1.07 28.39
C GLY A 15 2.47 -0.68 28.07
N THR A 16 1.85 0.02 29.04
CA THR A 16 0.55 0.71 28.97
C THR A 16 0.48 1.65 27.76
N GLY A 17 -0.62 1.62 27.00
CA GLY A 17 -0.86 2.46 25.82
C GLY A 17 -0.98 3.96 26.15
N SER A 18 -2.19 4.51 26.10
CA SER A 18 -2.43 5.91 26.51
C SER A 18 -2.64 6.03 28.02
N SER A 19 -2.02 7.05 28.63
CA SER A 19 -2.15 7.36 30.07
C SER A 19 -3.55 7.79 30.51
N THR A 20 -4.42 8.16 29.56
CA THR A 20 -5.80 8.61 29.82
C THR A 20 -6.87 7.77 29.12
N MET A 21 -6.51 7.02 28.06
CA MET A 21 -7.42 6.16 27.30
C MET A 21 -6.90 4.71 27.23
N PRO A 22 -7.30 3.83 28.17
CA PRO A 22 -6.74 2.48 28.29
C PRO A 22 -6.90 1.59 27.05
N HIS A 23 -7.91 1.87 26.22
CA HIS A 23 -8.21 1.12 25.00
C HIS A 23 -7.49 1.64 23.75
N LYS A 24 -6.82 2.81 23.82
CA LYS A 24 -6.18 3.43 22.66
C LYS A 24 -4.77 2.86 22.45
N VAL A 25 -4.54 2.27 21.29
CA VAL A 25 -3.25 1.69 20.89
C VAL A 25 -2.69 2.45 19.69
N ASN A 26 -1.64 3.23 19.91
CA ASN A 26 -0.99 4.06 18.88
C ASN A 26 0.18 3.32 18.22
N PRO A 27 0.49 3.55 16.94
CA PRO A 27 1.66 2.98 16.24
C PRO A 27 3.00 3.63 16.64
N ILE A 28 3.25 3.82 17.93
CA ILE A 28 4.35 4.66 18.45
C ILE A 28 5.72 4.25 17.90
N ARG A 29 5.95 2.96 17.67
CA ARG A 29 7.22 2.48 17.10
C ARG A 29 7.43 2.95 15.66
N PHE A 30 6.38 2.98 14.84
CA PHE A 30 6.48 3.46 13.46
C PHE A 30 6.65 4.99 13.44
N GLU A 31 5.90 5.72 14.27
CA GLU A 31 6.02 7.18 14.42
C GLU A 31 7.45 7.59 14.87
N ASN A 32 8.02 6.87 15.83
CA ASN A 32 9.41 7.10 16.25
C ASN A 32 10.42 6.77 15.15
N ALA A 33 10.18 5.72 14.37
CA ALA A 33 11.08 5.34 13.29
C ALA A 33 11.07 6.38 12.17
N GLU A 34 9.89 6.87 11.78
CA GLU A 34 9.72 7.93 10.78
C GLU A 34 10.53 9.18 11.14
N ALA A 35 10.35 9.70 12.36
CA ALA A 35 11.10 10.88 12.83
C ALA A 35 12.62 10.65 12.84
N ASN A 36 13.07 9.45 13.21
CA ASN A 36 14.50 9.13 13.21
C ASN A 36 15.07 8.95 11.79
N LEU A 37 14.29 8.44 10.83
CA LEU A 37 14.70 8.38 9.43
C LEU A 37 14.83 9.78 8.83
N GLU A 38 13.92 10.69 9.16
CA GLU A 38 13.99 12.09 8.72
C GLU A 38 15.25 12.78 9.23
N ILE A 39 15.54 12.68 10.54
CA ILE A 39 16.76 13.25 11.13
C ILE A 39 18.01 12.61 10.53
N SER A 40 18.03 11.28 10.38
CA SER A 40 19.14 10.58 9.76
C SER A 40 19.37 11.04 8.32
N GLY A 41 18.31 11.18 7.54
CA GLY A 41 18.36 11.63 6.15
C GLY A 41 18.94 13.04 6.05
N ALA A 42 18.42 13.97 6.85
CA ALA A 42 18.90 15.36 6.88
C ALA A 42 20.40 15.45 7.20
N LEU A 43 20.89 14.66 8.16
CA LEU A 43 22.32 14.61 8.48
C LEU A 43 23.14 14.01 7.34
N LEU A 44 22.68 12.90 6.74
CA LEU A 44 23.37 12.27 5.62
C LEU A 44 23.43 13.18 4.39
N ASP A 45 22.38 13.94 4.12
CA ASP A 45 22.34 14.91 3.02
C ASP A 45 23.39 16.00 3.23
N VAL A 46 23.46 16.59 4.43
CA VAL A 46 24.47 17.60 4.78
C VAL A 46 25.89 17.02 4.66
N LEU A 47 26.12 15.81 5.18
CA LEU A 47 27.42 15.13 5.07
C LEU A 47 27.81 14.91 3.59
N SER A 48 26.88 14.44 2.76
CA SER A 48 27.12 14.15 1.35
C SER A 48 27.46 15.39 0.54
N GLN A 49 26.80 16.52 0.83
CA GLN A 49 27.02 17.78 0.12
C GLN A 49 28.31 18.46 0.54
N THR A 50 28.65 18.41 1.83
CA THR A 50 29.76 19.21 2.37
C THR A 50 31.11 18.51 2.28
N LEU A 51 31.17 17.19 2.48
CA LEU A 51 32.44 16.44 2.51
C LEU A 51 33.11 16.29 1.13
N VAL A 52 32.37 16.54 0.04
CA VAL A 52 32.92 16.46 -1.34
C VAL A 52 33.62 17.75 -1.79
N THR A 53 33.54 18.82 -1.00
CA THR A 53 34.13 20.12 -1.36
C THR A 53 35.04 20.64 -0.27
N SER A 54 36.22 21.08 -0.65
CA SER A 54 37.19 21.70 0.24
C SER A 54 38.02 22.72 -0.55
N ARG A 55 38.29 23.89 0.03
CA ARG A 55 39.00 24.98 -0.66
C ARG A 55 40.49 24.66 -0.83
N LEU A 56 41.02 24.90 -2.03
CA LEU A 56 42.44 24.72 -2.41
C LEU A 56 42.95 23.31 -2.06
N GLN A 57 44.09 23.19 -1.35
CA GLN A 57 44.66 21.89 -1.00
C GLN A 57 43.84 21.17 0.08
N ARG A 58 43.29 21.90 1.06
CA ARG A 58 42.30 21.44 2.05
C ARG A 58 41.91 22.58 3.00
N ASP A 59 40.63 22.71 3.37
CA ASP A 59 40.17 23.46 4.55
C ASP A 59 39.69 22.50 5.65
N LEU A 60 39.52 22.99 6.89
CA LEU A 60 39.26 22.15 8.07
C LEU A 60 37.77 21.99 8.42
N THR A 61 36.85 22.46 7.58
CA THR A 61 35.40 22.37 7.88
C THR A 61 34.92 20.91 7.92
N ASP A 62 35.55 20.04 7.14
CA ASP A 62 35.33 18.60 7.13
C ASP A 62 35.52 17.94 8.52
N SER A 63 36.46 18.44 9.34
CA SER A 63 36.81 17.84 10.63
C SER A 63 35.63 17.80 11.61
N THR A 64 34.84 18.88 11.71
CA THR A 64 33.66 18.88 12.58
C THR A 64 32.47 18.18 11.93
N THR A 65 32.37 18.27 10.60
CA THR A 65 31.33 17.60 9.81
C THR A 65 31.42 16.09 9.96
N GLN A 66 32.60 15.49 9.81
CA GLN A 66 32.83 14.04 9.94
C GLN A 66 32.44 13.47 11.31
N ARG A 67 32.49 14.27 12.38
CA ARG A 67 32.05 13.83 13.72
C ARG A 67 30.54 13.56 13.81
N ASN A 68 29.77 13.98 12.79
CA ASN A 68 28.33 13.75 12.71
C ASN A 68 27.94 12.49 11.91
N VAL A 69 28.91 11.75 11.35
CA VAL A 69 28.65 10.45 10.71
C VAL A 69 28.03 9.45 11.70
N GLY A 70 28.58 9.37 12.91
CA GLY A 70 28.06 8.51 13.98
C GLY A 70 26.61 8.84 14.36
N PRO A 71 26.29 10.10 14.71
CA PRO A 71 24.91 10.54 14.95
C PRO A 71 23.94 10.21 13.81
N ALA A 72 24.31 10.45 12.55
CA ALA A 72 23.48 10.13 11.39
C ALA A 72 23.12 8.64 11.35
N LEU A 73 24.12 7.77 11.44
CA LEU A 73 23.91 6.31 11.46
C LEU A 73 23.19 5.83 12.74
N GLY A 74 23.40 6.51 13.86
CA GLY A 74 22.72 6.21 15.13
C GLY A 74 21.20 6.39 15.04
N HIS A 75 20.74 7.48 14.43
CA HIS A 75 19.32 7.70 14.17
C HIS A 75 18.75 6.63 13.21
N SER A 76 19.46 6.32 12.12
CA SER A 76 19.06 5.24 11.20
C SER A 76 18.90 3.88 11.92
N LEU A 77 19.88 3.51 12.74
CA LEU A 77 19.86 2.24 13.48
C LEU A 77 18.69 2.19 14.48
N LEU A 78 18.42 3.30 15.18
CA LEU A 78 17.28 3.39 16.09
C LEU A 78 15.95 3.25 15.35
N ALA A 79 15.82 3.87 14.18
CA ALA A 79 14.64 3.71 13.33
C ALA A 79 14.43 2.25 12.91
N ILE A 80 15.47 1.59 12.40
CA ILE A 80 15.42 0.17 12.00
C ILE A 80 15.03 -0.72 13.19
N ALA A 81 15.60 -0.48 14.37
CA ALA A 81 15.26 -1.22 15.57
C ALA A 81 13.78 -1.05 15.98
N ASN A 82 13.24 0.16 15.83
CA ASN A 82 11.83 0.45 16.09
C ASN A 82 10.91 -0.19 15.05
N ILE A 83 11.24 -0.12 13.76
CA ILE A 83 10.49 -0.79 12.67
C ILE A 83 10.43 -2.28 12.94
N ARG A 84 11.57 -2.92 13.23
CA ARG A 84 11.62 -4.37 13.50
C ARG A 84 10.70 -4.78 14.67
N LYS A 85 10.74 -4.00 15.76
CA LYS A 85 9.86 -4.24 16.92
C LYS A 85 8.39 -3.92 16.61
N GLY A 86 8.11 -2.92 15.78
CA GLY A 86 6.78 -2.57 15.31
C GLY A 86 6.17 -3.70 14.50
N LEU A 87 6.90 -4.18 13.47
CA LEU A 87 6.50 -5.29 12.61
C LEU A 87 6.25 -6.58 13.40
N ALA A 88 7.11 -6.91 14.37
CA ALA A 88 6.92 -8.09 15.23
C ALA A 88 5.65 -8.05 16.08
N GLY A 89 5.07 -6.86 16.31
CA GLY A 89 3.85 -6.66 17.07
C GLY A 89 2.58 -6.53 16.23
N LEU A 90 2.69 -6.58 14.89
CA LEU A 90 1.53 -6.50 13.99
C LEU A 90 0.77 -7.82 13.95
N ASP A 91 -0.55 -7.72 13.88
CA ASP A 91 -1.46 -8.82 13.66
C ASP A 91 -2.48 -8.41 12.59
N VAL A 92 -2.66 -9.24 11.56
CA VAL A 92 -3.53 -8.93 10.42
C VAL A 92 -4.99 -9.07 10.85
N ASP A 93 -5.80 -8.09 10.49
CA ASP A 93 -7.26 -8.11 10.63
C ASP A 93 -7.90 -8.49 9.29
N ALA A 94 -7.94 -9.79 9.01
CA ALA A 94 -8.46 -10.32 7.74
C ALA A 94 -9.94 -9.98 7.53
N ASP A 95 -10.74 -9.97 8.61
CA ASP A 95 -12.16 -9.64 8.55
C ASP A 95 -12.38 -8.18 8.17
N ALA A 96 -11.61 -7.25 8.76
CA ALA A 96 -11.69 -5.84 8.41
C ALA A 96 -11.30 -5.58 6.95
N MET A 97 -10.24 -6.25 6.47
CA MET A 97 -9.83 -6.17 5.06
C MET A 97 -10.88 -6.75 4.10
N ALA A 98 -11.45 -7.91 4.44
CA ALA A 98 -12.47 -8.56 3.63
C ALA A 98 -13.75 -7.73 3.55
N ALA A 99 -14.17 -7.13 4.67
CA ALA A 99 -15.33 -6.24 4.73
C ALA A 99 -15.11 -4.96 3.91
N ASP A 100 -13.90 -4.41 3.92
CA ASP A 100 -13.56 -3.25 3.08
C ASP A 100 -13.62 -3.61 1.59
N LEU A 101 -13.06 -4.76 1.19
CA LEU A 101 -13.18 -5.24 -0.20
C LEU A 101 -14.65 -5.45 -0.60
N GLU A 102 -15.47 -6.04 0.28
CA GLU A 102 -16.89 -6.26 0.03
C GLU A 102 -17.68 -4.96 -0.13
N GLY A 103 -17.22 -3.87 0.50
CA GLY A 103 -17.84 -2.56 0.42
C GLY A 103 -17.49 -1.73 -0.82
N ASN A 104 -16.59 -2.22 -1.70
CA ASN A 104 -16.01 -1.46 -2.80
C ASN A 104 -16.03 -2.26 -4.13
N TRP A 105 -17.22 -2.65 -4.61
CA TRP A 105 -17.36 -3.41 -5.87
C TRP A 105 -17.02 -2.61 -7.13
N GLU A 106 -16.98 -1.27 -7.03
CA GLU A 106 -16.63 -0.37 -8.13
C GLU A 106 -15.23 -0.65 -8.72
N VAL A 107 -14.32 -1.25 -7.93
CA VAL A 107 -12.97 -1.63 -8.38
C VAL A 107 -12.97 -2.62 -9.55
N LEU A 108 -14.03 -3.43 -9.70
CA LEU A 108 -14.17 -4.35 -10.83
C LEU A 108 -14.47 -3.63 -12.14
N GLY A 109 -14.83 -2.35 -12.09
CA GLY A 109 -15.13 -1.55 -13.27
C GLY A 109 -13.98 -1.49 -14.27
N GLU A 110 -12.72 -1.46 -13.82
CA GLU A 110 -11.55 -1.53 -14.70
C GLU A 110 -11.48 -2.86 -15.46
N ALA A 111 -11.76 -3.98 -14.78
CA ALA A 111 -11.77 -5.30 -15.39
C ALA A 111 -12.83 -5.38 -16.50
N VAL A 112 -14.04 -4.89 -16.22
CA VAL A 112 -15.15 -4.85 -17.19
C VAL A 112 -14.78 -3.98 -18.39
N GLN A 113 -14.26 -2.77 -18.15
CA GLN A 113 -13.82 -1.88 -19.23
C GLN A 113 -12.74 -2.51 -20.11
N SER A 114 -11.78 -3.22 -19.51
CA SER A 114 -10.69 -3.88 -20.22
C SER A 114 -11.19 -4.99 -21.15
N VAL A 115 -12.16 -5.80 -20.69
CA VAL A 115 -12.82 -6.83 -21.51
C VAL A 115 -13.58 -6.18 -22.66
N MET A 116 -14.39 -5.15 -22.38
CA MET A 116 -15.13 -4.43 -23.43
C MET A 116 -14.21 -3.84 -24.50
N ARG A 117 -13.09 -3.21 -24.11
CA ARG A 117 -12.09 -2.69 -25.06
C ARG A 117 -11.50 -3.79 -25.93
N THR A 118 -11.17 -4.93 -25.33
CA THR A 118 -10.61 -6.08 -26.05
C THR A 118 -11.61 -6.61 -27.08
N LEU A 119 -12.86 -6.79 -26.69
CA LEU A 119 -13.92 -7.28 -27.58
C LEU A 119 -14.26 -6.28 -28.69
N GLY A 120 -14.23 -4.98 -28.40
CA GLY A 120 -14.40 -3.92 -29.39
C GLY A 120 -13.30 -3.95 -30.46
N VAL A 121 -12.03 -4.16 -30.07
CA VAL A 121 -10.92 -4.36 -31.03
C VAL A 121 -11.09 -5.64 -31.85
N GLN A 122 -11.74 -6.67 -31.29
CA GLN A 122 -12.08 -7.91 -31.98
C GLN A 122 -13.32 -7.80 -32.88
N GLY A 123 -13.96 -6.63 -32.96
CA GLY A 123 -15.08 -6.37 -33.86
C GLY A 123 -16.47 -6.70 -33.31
N HIS A 124 -16.61 -6.88 -31.99
CA HIS A 124 -17.94 -7.02 -31.37
C HIS A 124 -18.66 -5.67 -31.35
N GLU A 125 -19.86 -5.63 -31.93
CA GLU A 125 -20.68 -4.41 -32.00
C GLU A 125 -21.26 -4.02 -30.63
N GLY A 126 -21.49 -2.74 -30.40
CA GLY A 126 -22.19 -2.25 -29.21
C GLY A 126 -21.35 -2.22 -27.93
N LEU A 127 -20.03 -2.41 -28.02
CA LEU A 127 -19.08 -2.32 -26.90
C LEU A 127 -18.23 -1.03 -26.92
N ASP A 128 -18.62 -0.06 -27.74
CA ASP A 128 -18.00 1.25 -27.80
C ASP A 128 -18.22 2.05 -26.50
N ASN A 129 -17.28 2.95 -26.19
CA ASN A 129 -17.32 3.85 -25.03
C ASN A 129 -17.52 3.17 -23.65
N PRO A 130 -16.72 2.14 -23.30
CA PRO A 130 -16.86 1.40 -22.03
C PRO A 130 -16.70 2.27 -20.78
N TYR A 131 -15.90 3.33 -20.88
CA TYR A 131 -15.71 4.29 -19.79
C TYR A 131 -17.00 5.05 -19.46
N GLU A 132 -17.72 5.56 -20.45
CA GLU A 132 -18.93 6.34 -20.19
C GLU A 132 -20.06 5.45 -19.66
N ARG A 133 -20.18 4.20 -20.13
CA ARG A 133 -21.16 3.25 -19.57
C ARG A 133 -20.91 2.91 -18.10
N LEU A 134 -19.64 2.69 -17.73
CA LEU A 134 -19.30 2.44 -16.32
C LEU A 134 -19.49 3.71 -15.46
N LYS A 135 -19.19 4.87 -16.03
CA LYS A 135 -19.39 6.16 -15.37
C LYS A 135 -20.87 6.42 -15.09
N GLU A 136 -21.78 6.03 -15.98
CA GLU A 136 -23.23 6.11 -15.73
C GLU A 136 -23.65 5.23 -14.55
N LEU A 137 -23.13 4.00 -14.46
CA LEU A 137 -23.40 3.09 -13.34
C LEU A 137 -22.90 3.63 -11.99
N THR A 138 -21.73 4.25 -11.98
CA THR A 138 -21.06 4.72 -10.75
C THR A 138 -21.42 6.16 -10.37
N ARG A 139 -22.24 6.85 -11.17
CA ARG A 139 -22.52 8.28 -10.98
C ARG A 139 -23.48 8.51 -9.80
N GLY A 140 -22.91 8.95 -8.68
CA GLY A 140 -23.68 9.43 -7.53
C GLY A 140 -24.28 8.34 -6.65
N GLN A 141 -23.90 7.08 -6.87
CA GLN A 141 -24.31 5.94 -6.06
C GLN A 141 -23.14 4.99 -5.87
N ARG A 142 -23.10 4.30 -4.73
CA ARG A 142 -22.23 3.14 -4.55
C ARG A 142 -22.81 1.96 -5.31
N VAL A 143 -21.95 1.20 -5.98
CA VAL A 143 -22.32 -0.01 -6.68
C VAL A 143 -22.01 -1.18 -5.76
N ASP A 144 -23.02 -1.96 -5.41
CA ASP A 144 -22.83 -3.22 -4.68
C ASP A 144 -22.66 -4.40 -5.65
N GLY A 145 -22.46 -5.61 -5.10
CA GLY A 145 -22.27 -6.80 -5.92
C GLY A 145 -23.47 -7.18 -6.78
N ALA A 146 -24.69 -6.82 -6.37
CA ALA A 146 -25.87 -7.06 -7.20
C ALA A 146 -25.89 -6.10 -8.39
N GLY A 147 -25.69 -4.79 -8.15
CA GLY A 147 -25.64 -3.77 -9.19
C GLY A 147 -24.53 -4.01 -10.21
N MET A 148 -23.34 -4.45 -9.77
CA MET A 148 -22.25 -4.78 -10.68
C MET A 148 -22.60 -5.99 -11.58
N ARG A 149 -23.23 -7.04 -11.02
CA ARG A 149 -23.63 -8.22 -11.81
C ARG A 149 -24.76 -7.93 -12.79
N GLU A 150 -25.72 -7.10 -12.39
CA GLU A 150 -26.78 -6.63 -13.29
C GLU A 150 -26.19 -5.83 -14.45
N PHE A 151 -25.26 -4.93 -14.16
CA PHE A 151 -24.54 -4.18 -15.17
C PHE A 151 -23.82 -5.11 -16.16
N ILE A 152 -23.01 -6.05 -15.67
CA ILE A 152 -22.30 -7.01 -16.52
C ILE A 152 -23.26 -7.79 -17.43
N SER A 153 -24.41 -8.21 -16.89
CA SER A 153 -25.42 -8.96 -17.64
C SER A 153 -26.11 -8.12 -18.71
N SER A 154 -26.20 -6.80 -18.51
CA SER A 154 -26.80 -5.86 -19.48
C SER A 154 -25.90 -5.53 -20.68
N LEU A 155 -24.60 -5.86 -20.62
CA LEU A 155 -23.63 -5.48 -21.64
C LEU A 155 -23.71 -6.30 -22.94
N GLY A 156 -24.42 -7.43 -22.94
CA GLY A 156 -24.53 -8.31 -24.11
C GLY A 156 -23.18 -8.92 -24.53
N LEU A 157 -22.36 -9.28 -23.55
CA LEU A 157 -21.04 -9.89 -23.79
C LEU A 157 -21.18 -11.33 -24.29
N PRO A 158 -20.17 -11.87 -25.01
CA PRO A 158 -20.09 -13.31 -25.26
C PRO A 158 -20.18 -14.10 -23.94
N GLU A 159 -20.88 -15.24 -23.97
CA GLU A 159 -21.19 -16.05 -22.76
C GLU A 159 -19.95 -16.32 -21.90
N ALA A 160 -18.85 -16.77 -22.51
CA ALA A 160 -17.60 -17.06 -21.80
C ALA A 160 -17.00 -15.83 -21.08
N GLU A 161 -17.08 -14.64 -21.68
CA GLU A 161 -16.57 -13.41 -21.06
C GLU A 161 -17.50 -12.88 -19.98
N GLN A 162 -18.82 -13.03 -20.18
CA GLN A 162 -19.82 -12.68 -19.18
C GLN A 162 -19.66 -13.55 -17.92
N GLU A 163 -19.59 -14.88 -18.08
CA GLU A 163 -19.38 -15.81 -16.98
C GLU A 163 -18.08 -15.50 -16.23
N ARG A 164 -17.00 -15.22 -16.97
CA ARG A 164 -15.71 -14.85 -16.38
C ARG A 164 -15.80 -13.59 -15.53
N LEU A 165 -16.48 -12.55 -16.00
CA LEU A 165 -16.68 -11.31 -15.24
C LEU A 165 -17.63 -11.50 -14.06
N LEU A 166 -18.69 -12.29 -14.20
CA LEU A 166 -19.64 -12.58 -13.11
C LEU A 166 -19.02 -13.41 -11.97
N ALA A 167 -17.98 -14.19 -12.28
CA ALA A 167 -17.21 -14.93 -11.29
C ALA A 167 -16.21 -14.05 -10.51
N LEU A 168 -15.94 -12.82 -10.97
CA LEU A 168 -15.04 -11.91 -10.25
C LEU A 168 -15.70 -11.34 -9.00
N THR A 169 -14.87 -11.12 -8.00
CA THR A 169 -15.18 -10.41 -6.76
C THR A 169 -14.02 -9.47 -6.45
N PRO A 170 -14.22 -8.41 -5.65
CA PRO A 170 -13.10 -7.57 -5.21
C PRO A 170 -11.97 -8.38 -4.55
N GLN A 171 -12.31 -9.46 -3.84
CA GLN A 171 -11.36 -10.34 -3.17
C GLN A 171 -10.56 -11.24 -4.13
N THR A 172 -11.10 -11.54 -5.31
CA THR A 172 -10.44 -12.38 -6.32
C THR A 172 -9.76 -11.59 -7.43
N TYR A 173 -10.12 -10.31 -7.61
CA TYR A 173 -9.48 -9.40 -8.57
C TYR A 173 -8.16 -8.83 -8.05
N VAL A 174 -7.20 -9.72 -7.76
CA VAL A 174 -5.88 -9.38 -7.18
C VAL A 174 -4.73 -9.52 -8.18
N GLY A 175 -5.03 -9.84 -9.44
CA GLY A 175 -4.06 -10.00 -10.51
C GLY A 175 -2.94 -10.99 -10.15
N LEU A 176 -1.70 -10.53 -10.23
CA LEU A 176 -0.51 -11.33 -9.94
C LEU A 176 0.02 -11.17 -8.51
N ALA A 177 -0.70 -10.48 -7.61
CA ALA A 177 -0.17 -10.07 -6.30
C ALA A 177 0.48 -11.23 -5.50
N ALA A 178 -0.25 -12.33 -5.29
CA ALA A 178 0.28 -13.48 -4.55
C ALA A 178 1.44 -14.17 -5.29
N ARG A 179 1.39 -14.23 -6.63
CA ARG A 179 2.45 -14.83 -7.46
C ARG A 179 3.75 -14.04 -7.37
N LEU A 180 3.67 -12.71 -7.36
CA LEU A 180 4.83 -11.84 -7.22
C LEU A 180 5.50 -11.99 -5.85
N VAL A 181 4.71 -12.20 -4.79
CA VAL A 181 5.25 -12.49 -3.45
C VAL A 181 6.03 -13.81 -3.45
N GLY A 182 5.52 -14.85 -4.13
CA GLY A 182 6.19 -16.16 -4.21
C GLY A 182 7.63 -16.10 -4.76
N HIS A 183 7.93 -15.16 -5.67
CA HIS A 183 9.29 -14.98 -6.19
C HIS A 183 10.32 -14.54 -5.12
N LEU A 184 9.88 -13.96 -4.01
CA LEU A 184 10.75 -13.61 -2.89
C LEU A 184 11.18 -14.83 -2.07
N ASP A 185 10.35 -15.87 -2.05
CA ASP A 185 10.65 -17.11 -1.34
C ASP A 185 11.61 -17.99 -2.16
N ASP A 186 11.40 -18.03 -3.48
CA ASP A 186 12.30 -18.72 -4.43
C ASP A 186 13.73 -18.15 -4.41
N ALA A 187 13.88 -16.82 -4.23
CA ALA A 187 15.18 -16.15 -4.15
C ALA A 187 15.93 -16.36 -2.82
N ARG A 188 15.27 -16.98 -1.82
CA ARG A 188 15.83 -17.27 -0.49
C ARG A 188 16.24 -18.74 -0.32
N GLY A 189 16.00 -19.59 -1.33
CA GLY A 189 16.51 -20.97 -1.44
C GLY A 189 17.83 -21.02 -2.20
#